data_AF-A0A834I7K3-F1
#
_entry.id   AF-A0A834I7K3-F1
#
_cell.length_a   1.000
_cell.length_b   1.000
_cell.length_c   1.000
_cell.angle_alpha   90.00
_cell.angle_beta   90.00
_cell.angle_gamma   90.00
#
_symmetry.space_group_name_H-M   'P 1'
#
loop_
_entity.id
_entity.type
_entity.pdbx_description
1 polymer ?
#
loop_
_entity_poly.entity_id
_entity_poly.type
_entity_poly.pdbx_seq_one_letter_code
_entity_poly.pdbx_strand_id
1 'polypeptide(L)'
;MLHTASAEEAIDENDQLKAQARQDKKTPVIVTLNADNPNNLETGIGYGTDTGVRLRTQYRRAIVNDRGHSFDANLELSEKRQSIDGHLNKGDTLNHQLYETTKTRITSAASDQGYFDSYWRLHDVKVTLPENTADIALKYETGERYQLHDVEFRMSDPNKPFPLRSKILQQLVPFKDGDDYTSWRINLLSSNLINSRYFN
;
A
#
# COMPACT_ATOMS: atom_id res chain seq x y z
N MET A 1 -35.48 -9.82 2.99
CA MET A 1 -34.72 -9.52 4.22
C MET A 1 -33.51 -10.47 4.32
N LEU A 2 -32.56 -10.44 3.38
CA LEU A 2 -31.43 -11.42 3.36
C LEU A 2 -30.06 -10.79 3.08
N HIS A 3 -29.90 -9.46 3.19
CA HIS A 3 -28.62 -8.79 2.87
C HIS A 3 -27.86 -8.24 4.08
N THR A 4 -28.41 -8.29 5.30
CA THR A 4 -27.78 -7.68 6.50
C THR A 4 -26.90 -8.65 7.31
N ALA A 5 -27.20 -9.95 7.33
CA ALA A 5 -26.48 -10.92 8.17
C ALA A 5 -25.00 -11.12 7.76
N SER A 6 -24.70 -11.17 6.47
CA SER A 6 -23.33 -11.40 5.97
C SER A 6 -22.38 -10.22 6.22
N ALA A 7 -22.91 -8.99 6.36
CA ALA A 7 -22.10 -7.81 6.62
C ALA A 7 -21.72 -7.67 8.10
N GLU A 8 -22.63 -8.02 9.01
CA GLU A 8 -22.37 -8.02 10.46
C GLU A 8 -21.36 -9.12 10.84
N GLU A 9 -21.48 -10.32 10.25
CA GLU A 9 -20.53 -11.43 10.45
C GLU A 9 -19.10 -11.07 9.98
N ALA A 10 -18.96 -10.38 8.84
CA ALA A 10 -17.66 -9.97 8.31
C ALA A 10 -16.98 -8.85 9.14
N ILE A 11 -17.78 -7.98 9.77
CA ILE A 11 -17.27 -6.94 10.68
C ILE A 11 -16.73 -7.60 11.96
N ASP A 12 -17.46 -8.57 12.52
CA ASP A 12 -17.05 -9.31 13.71
C ASP A 12 -15.76 -10.12 13.49
N GLU A 13 -15.64 -10.83 12.35
CA GLU A 13 -14.40 -11.55 11.98
C GLU A 13 -13.20 -10.59 11.90
N ASN A 14 -13.37 -9.43 11.26
CA ASN A 14 -12.29 -8.46 11.09
C ASN A 14 -11.81 -7.88 12.44
N ASP A 15 -12.74 -7.60 13.35
CA ASP A 15 -12.40 -7.07 14.67
C ASP A 15 -11.71 -8.13 15.55
N GLN A 16 -12.12 -9.38 15.46
CA GLN A 16 -11.43 -10.51 16.12
C GLN A 16 -10.00 -10.68 15.58
N LEU A 17 -9.82 -10.65 14.26
CA LEU A 17 -8.52 -10.75 13.61
C LEU A 17 -7.59 -9.59 14.01
N LYS A 18 -8.11 -8.36 14.09
CA LYS A 18 -7.34 -7.21 14.59
C LYS A 18 -6.94 -7.36 16.05
N ALA A 19 -7.84 -7.84 16.90
CA ALA A 19 -7.56 -8.04 18.32
C ALA A 19 -6.46 -9.09 18.51
N GLN A 20 -6.54 -10.21 17.78
CA GLN A 20 -5.52 -11.24 17.79
C GLN A 20 -4.18 -10.72 17.24
N ALA A 21 -4.20 -10.00 16.11
CA ALA A 21 -2.99 -9.43 15.54
C ALA A 21 -2.26 -8.49 16.50
N ARG A 22 -3.00 -7.72 17.30
CA ARG A 22 -2.43 -6.84 18.32
C ARG A 22 -1.82 -7.59 19.50
N GLN A 23 -2.38 -8.72 19.88
CA GLN A 23 -1.85 -9.58 20.95
C GLN A 23 -0.57 -10.28 20.48
N ASP A 24 -0.60 -10.87 19.29
CA ASP A 24 0.48 -11.70 18.75
C ASP A 24 1.55 -10.89 18.01
N LYS A 25 1.32 -9.59 17.79
CA LYS A 25 2.13 -8.71 16.93
C LYS A 25 2.32 -9.28 15.52
N LYS A 26 1.34 -10.02 15.04
CA LYS A 26 1.33 -10.66 13.73
C LYS A 26 0.12 -10.23 12.93
N THR A 27 0.32 -9.60 11.78
CA THR A 27 -0.75 -9.15 10.91
C THR A 27 -1.16 -10.27 9.94
N PRO A 28 -2.42 -10.74 9.97
CA PRO A 28 -2.93 -11.67 8.97
C PRO A 28 -3.03 -10.98 7.61
N VAL A 29 -2.57 -11.64 6.55
CA VAL A 29 -2.68 -11.15 5.18
C VAL A 29 -3.69 -12.00 4.43
N ILE A 30 -4.93 -11.51 4.37
CA ILE A 30 -6.02 -12.17 3.65
C ILE A 30 -6.18 -11.49 2.30
N VAL A 31 -6.06 -12.27 1.23
CA VAL A 31 -6.18 -11.79 -0.15
C VAL A 31 -7.41 -12.42 -0.78
N THR A 32 -8.42 -11.60 -1.04
CA THR A 32 -9.59 -11.99 -1.83
C THR A 32 -9.29 -11.82 -3.31
N LEU A 33 -9.37 -12.92 -4.06
CA LEU A 33 -9.05 -12.99 -5.48
C LEU A 33 -10.33 -12.99 -6.32
N ASN A 34 -10.36 -12.14 -7.35
CA ASN A 34 -11.35 -12.22 -8.42
C ASN A 34 -10.63 -12.63 -9.72
N ALA A 35 -11.11 -13.68 -10.38
CA ALA A 35 -10.42 -14.21 -11.56
C ALA A 35 -10.82 -13.45 -12.84
N ASP A 36 -9.82 -13.03 -13.63
CA ASP A 36 -10.01 -12.25 -14.87
C ASP A 36 -9.83 -13.09 -16.16
N ASN A 37 -10.36 -12.58 -17.28
CA ASN A 37 -10.25 -13.19 -18.61
C ASN A 37 -8.87 -12.85 -19.25
N PRO A 38 -8.07 -13.82 -19.74
CA PRO A 38 -6.64 -13.66 -20.03
C PRO A 38 -6.22 -12.74 -21.21
N ASN A 39 -7.14 -12.05 -21.88
CA ASN A 39 -6.86 -11.16 -23.01
C ASN A 39 -7.43 -9.75 -22.75
N ASN A 40 -6.55 -8.75 -22.61
CA ASN A 40 -6.97 -7.36 -22.35
C ASN A 40 -6.20 -6.34 -23.21
N LEU A 41 -6.91 -5.36 -23.77
CA LEU A 41 -6.39 -4.23 -24.56
C LEU A 41 -6.93 -2.93 -23.95
N GLU A 42 -6.04 -2.09 -23.45
CA GLU A 42 -6.35 -0.79 -22.85
C GLU A 42 -5.80 0.34 -23.72
N THR A 43 -6.65 1.30 -24.08
CA THR A 43 -6.27 2.50 -24.85
C THR A 43 -6.79 3.74 -24.12
N GLY A 44 -5.90 4.70 -23.82
CA GLY A 44 -6.24 5.92 -23.10
C GLY A 44 -5.65 7.18 -23.75
N ILE A 45 -6.44 8.25 -23.76
CA ILE A 45 -6.04 9.58 -24.24
C ILE A 45 -6.21 10.57 -23.07
N GLY A 46 -5.17 11.33 -22.76
CA GLY A 46 -5.19 12.31 -21.67
C GLY A 46 -4.67 13.68 -22.11
N TYR A 47 -5.08 14.74 -21.42
CA TYR A 47 -4.57 16.10 -21.63
C TYR A 47 -4.13 16.67 -20.28
N GLY A 48 -2.89 17.11 -20.17
CA GLY A 48 -2.35 17.75 -18.96
C GLY A 48 -1.73 19.10 -19.29
N THR A 49 -2.04 20.12 -18.48
CA THR A 49 -1.60 21.51 -18.64
C THR A 49 -0.09 21.68 -18.81
N ASP A 50 0.71 20.81 -18.19
CA ASP A 50 2.18 20.96 -18.14
C ASP A 50 2.95 19.98 -19.05
N THR A 51 2.22 19.11 -19.75
CA THR A 51 2.77 17.92 -20.45
C THR A 51 2.13 17.64 -21.81
N GLY A 52 1.13 18.44 -22.20
CA GLY A 52 0.42 18.29 -23.46
C GLY A 52 -0.47 17.04 -23.51
N VAL A 53 -0.73 16.59 -24.74
CA VAL A 53 -1.54 15.39 -25.04
C VAL A 53 -0.73 14.14 -24.73
N ARG A 54 -1.36 13.16 -24.07
CA ARG A 54 -0.81 11.82 -23.83
C ARG A 54 -1.61 10.79 -24.59
N LEU A 55 -0.90 9.92 -25.30
CA LEU A 55 -1.44 8.69 -25.88
C LEU A 55 -0.80 7.51 -25.17
N ARG A 56 -1.63 6.63 -24.61
CA ARG A 56 -1.21 5.38 -24.00
C ARG A 56 -1.96 4.22 -24.63
N THR A 57 -1.22 3.25 -25.16
CA THR A 57 -1.76 1.95 -25.58
C THR A 57 -1.05 0.83 -24.84
N GLN A 58 -1.83 -0.12 -24.31
CA GLN A 58 -1.33 -1.25 -23.56
C GLN A 58 -2.03 -2.52 -24.01
N TYR A 59 -1.27 -3.47 -24.55
CA TYR A 59 -1.77 -4.78 -24.96
C TYR A 59 -1.15 -5.87 -24.10
N ARG A 60 -2.01 -6.68 -23.48
CA ARG A 60 -1.59 -7.74 -22.56
C ARG A 60 -2.26 -9.06 -22.90
N ARG A 61 -1.43 -10.08 -23.18
CA ARG A 61 -1.86 -11.47 -23.38
C ARG A 61 -1.21 -12.40 -22.37
N ALA A 62 -1.99 -13.03 -21.51
CA ALA A 62 -1.49 -14.07 -20.62
C ALA A 62 -1.39 -15.40 -21.41
N ILE A 63 -0.19 -15.84 -21.74
CA ILE A 63 0.04 -17.16 -22.36
C ILE A 63 0.63 -18.07 -21.29
N VAL A 64 0.14 -19.31 -21.21
CA VAL A 64 0.61 -20.31 -20.24
C VAL A 64 1.35 -21.39 -21.00
N ASN A 65 2.67 -21.48 -20.83
CA ASN A 65 3.41 -22.71 -21.03
C ASN A 65 4.08 -23.07 -19.69
N ASP A 66 4.57 -24.31 -19.52
CA ASP A 66 5.25 -24.76 -18.30
C ASP A 66 6.56 -23.98 -17.97
N ARG A 67 6.90 -22.96 -18.78
CA ARG A 67 8.03 -22.04 -18.63
C ARG A 67 7.62 -20.60 -18.28
N GLY A 68 6.32 -20.31 -18.17
CA GLY A 68 5.77 -19.06 -17.61
C GLY A 68 5.85 -17.79 -18.47
N HIS A 69 5.77 -17.87 -19.80
CA HIS A 69 5.93 -16.68 -20.67
C HIS A 69 4.67 -15.81 -20.79
N SER A 70 4.71 -14.58 -20.28
CA SER A 70 3.72 -13.51 -20.55
C SER A 70 4.19 -12.54 -21.63
N PHE A 71 3.30 -12.03 -22.49
CA PHE A 71 3.64 -10.99 -23.47
C PHE A 71 3.04 -9.63 -23.06
N ASP A 72 3.89 -8.63 -22.82
CA ASP A 72 3.53 -7.26 -22.44
C ASP A 72 4.03 -6.26 -23.49
N ALA A 73 3.15 -5.40 -23.99
CA ALA A 73 3.51 -4.31 -24.90
C ALA A 73 2.85 -3.01 -24.42
N ASN A 74 3.69 -2.04 -24.02
CA ASN A 74 3.28 -0.70 -23.59
C ASN A 74 3.89 0.34 -24.54
N LEU A 75 3.06 1.25 -25.04
CA LEU A 75 3.49 2.41 -25.83
C LEU A 75 2.96 3.68 -25.16
N GLU A 76 3.87 4.55 -24.75
CA GLU A 76 3.59 5.84 -24.15
C GLU A 76 4.44 6.92 -24.83
N LEU A 77 3.79 7.99 -25.30
CA LEU A 77 4.43 9.11 -25.98
C LEU A 77 4.04 10.41 -25.26
N SER A 78 5.02 11.19 -24.80
CA SER A 78 4.82 12.47 -24.09
C SER A 78 6.02 13.40 -24.29
N GLU A 79 5.78 14.72 -24.25
CA GLU A 79 6.79 15.76 -24.40
C GLU A 79 7.24 16.28 -23.00
N LYS A 80 8.55 16.29 -22.73
CA LYS A 80 9.19 16.48 -21.41
C LYS A 80 9.14 17.92 -20.87
N ARG A 81 9.05 18.07 -19.52
CA ARG A 81 9.73 19.17 -18.77
C ARG A 81 10.18 18.77 -17.34
N GLN A 82 11.24 19.46 -16.87
CA GLN A 82 12.00 19.33 -15.62
C GLN A 82 11.34 20.05 -14.41
N SER A 83 11.71 19.66 -13.18
CA SER A 83 11.39 20.40 -11.94
C SER A 83 12.62 20.57 -11.03
N ILE A 84 12.64 21.66 -10.24
CA ILE A 84 13.66 22.02 -9.23
C ILE A 84 13.03 21.92 -7.83
N ASP A 85 13.78 21.39 -6.85
CA ASP A 85 13.39 21.27 -5.44
C ASP A 85 14.18 22.24 -4.54
N GLY A 86 13.54 22.74 -3.48
CA GLY A 86 14.11 23.67 -2.49
C GLY A 86 14.05 23.14 -1.06
N HIS A 87 15.16 23.24 -0.32
CA HIS A 87 15.31 22.80 1.08
C HIS A 87 15.25 23.98 2.07
N LEU A 88 14.84 23.70 3.31
CA LEU A 88 14.77 24.68 4.42
C LEU A 88 15.97 24.55 5.38
N ASN A 89 16.41 25.69 5.94
CA ASN A 89 17.55 25.82 6.86
C ASN A 89 17.11 26.46 8.20
N LYS A 90 17.93 26.34 9.26
CA LYS A 90 17.68 26.99 10.57
C LYS A 90 17.60 28.52 10.44
N GLY A 91 16.56 29.14 11.02
CA GLY A 91 16.35 30.60 11.07
C GLY A 91 14.99 31.07 10.55
N ASP A 92 14.20 30.18 9.97
CA ASP A 92 12.91 30.50 9.36
C ASP A 92 11.79 30.74 10.40
N THR A 93 10.83 31.60 10.02
CA THR A 93 9.57 31.79 10.75
C THR A 93 8.93 30.43 11.04
N LEU A 94 8.37 30.26 12.25
CA LEU A 94 7.63 29.06 12.61
C LEU A 94 6.59 28.74 11.52
N ASN A 95 6.81 27.63 10.82
CA ASN A 95 5.92 27.17 9.76
C ASN A 95 5.09 26.00 10.30
N HIS A 96 3.86 26.29 10.71
CA HIS A 96 2.93 25.29 11.25
C HIS A 96 2.62 24.18 10.23
N GLN A 97 2.53 24.49 8.94
CA GLN A 97 2.30 23.48 7.92
C GLN A 97 3.47 22.50 7.80
N LEU A 98 4.72 22.99 7.90
CA LEU A 98 5.90 22.14 7.92
C LEU A 98 5.92 21.24 9.15
N TYR A 99 5.55 21.77 10.31
CA TYR A 99 5.45 21.02 11.56
C TYR A 99 4.46 19.85 11.43
N GLU A 100 3.23 20.12 10.97
CA GLU A 100 2.22 19.08 10.79
C GLU A 100 2.61 18.07 9.69
N THR A 101 3.23 18.56 8.60
CA THR A 101 3.75 17.69 7.53
C THR A 101 4.85 16.76 8.06
N THR A 102 5.72 17.26 8.93
CA THR A 102 6.80 16.46 9.55
C THR A 102 6.24 15.40 10.47
N LYS A 103 5.26 15.74 11.32
CA LYS A 103 4.55 14.76 12.16
C LYS A 103 3.88 13.66 11.33
N THR A 104 3.24 14.06 10.24
CA THR A 104 2.58 13.12 9.32
C THR A 104 3.60 12.19 8.70
N ARG A 105 4.71 12.71 8.17
CA ARG A 105 5.79 11.90 7.59
C ARG A 105 6.36 10.87 8.57
N ILE A 106 6.56 11.24 9.83
CA ILE A 106 7.06 10.33 10.87
C ILE A 106 6.04 9.22 11.16
N THR A 107 4.77 9.58 11.31
CA THR A 107 3.68 8.63 11.58
C THR A 107 3.46 7.66 10.40
N SER A 108 3.53 8.18 9.18
CA SER A 108 3.48 7.36 7.95
C SER A 108 4.67 6.41 7.86
N ALA A 109 5.91 6.88 8.09
CA ALA A 109 7.09 6.02 8.03
C ALA A 109 7.04 4.89 9.06
N ALA A 110 6.53 5.15 10.27
CA ALA A 110 6.34 4.14 11.29
C ALA A 110 5.32 3.08 10.85
N SER A 111 4.18 3.51 10.30
CA SER A 111 3.14 2.63 9.80
C SER A 111 3.62 1.78 8.61
N ASP A 112 4.39 2.39 7.69
CA ASP A 112 5.01 1.72 6.55
C ASP A 112 6.00 0.62 6.96
N GLN A 113 6.57 0.72 8.15
CA GLN A 113 7.49 -0.27 8.72
C GLN A 113 6.83 -1.21 9.73
N GLY A 114 5.51 -1.11 9.96
CA GLY A 114 4.77 -2.04 10.83
C GLY A 114 4.70 -1.67 12.30
N TYR A 115 4.96 -0.41 12.66
CA TYR A 115 4.82 0.09 14.02
C TYR A 115 3.38 0.61 14.25
N PHE A 116 2.40 -0.29 14.27
CA PHE A 116 0.98 0.10 14.33
C PHE A 116 0.51 0.63 15.68
N ASP A 117 1.24 0.31 16.75
CA ASP A 117 0.97 0.81 18.10
C ASP A 117 1.77 2.08 18.42
N SER A 118 2.37 2.70 17.40
CA SER A 118 3.16 3.91 17.56
C SER A 118 2.30 5.14 17.88
N TYR A 119 2.84 6.04 18.68
CA TYR A 119 2.13 7.26 19.08
C TYR A 119 3.08 8.40 19.44
N TRP A 120 2.58 9.62 19.37
CA TRP A 120 3.28 10.81 19.85
C TRP A 120 3.19 10.89 21.37
N ARG A 121 4.32 10.80 22.06
CA ARG A 121 4.41 10.99 23.50
C ARG A 121 4.49 12.47 23.88
N LEU A 122 5.14 13.29 23.04
CA LEU A 122 5.17 14.75 23.15
C LEU A 122 5.11 15.35 21.74
N HIS A 123 4.32 16.41 21.55
CA HIS A 123 4.23 17.12 20.29
C HIS A 123 3.85 18.59 20.50
N ASP A 124 4.64 19.27 21.34
CA ASP A 124 4.32 20.63 21.79
C ASP A 124 5.13 21.68 21.03
N VAL A 125 4.50 22.84 20.81
CA VAL A 125 5.15 24.03 20.28
C VAL A 125 4.93 25.16 21.28
N LYS A 126 6.01 25.66 21.88
CA LYS A 126 5.98 26.76 22.83
C LYS A 126 6.47 28.03 22.16
N VAL A 127 5.58 29.00 21.99
CA VAL A 127 5.93 30.33 21.46
C VAL A 127 6.20 31.27 22.62
N THR A 128 7.35 31.95 22.61
CA THR A 128 7.77 32.90 23.64
C THR A 128 7.80 34.32 23.06
N LEU A 129 7.07 35.23 23.71
CA LEU A 129 6.97 36.65 23.37
C LEU A 129 7.41 37.50 24.56
N PRO A 130 8.09 38.66 24.34
CA PRO A 130 8.34 39.32 23.05
C PRO A 130 9.55 38.80 22.26
N GLU A 131 10.23 37.77 22.75
CA GLU A 131 11.44 37.22 22.14
C GLU A 131 11.21 36.64 20.72
N ASN A 132 9.94 36.47 20.30
CA ASN A 132 9.53 35.95 18.99
C ASN A 132 10.19 34.61 18.64
N THR A 133 10.37 33.76 19.65
CA THR A 133 10.96 32.43 19.49
C THR A 133 9.90 31.35 19.63
N ALA A 134 10.15 30.20 18.99
CA ALA A 134 9.31 29.02 19.14
C ALA A 134 10.18 27.79 19.40
N ASP A 135 9.93 27.10 20.51
CA ASP A 135 10.55 25.84 20.86
C ASP A 135 9.62 24.69 20.48
N ILE A 136 10.11 23.74 19.69
CA ILE A 136 9.35 22.57 19.27
C ILE A 136 9.89 21.34 20.00
N ALA A 137 9.03 20.67 20.77
CA ALA A 137 9.34 19.45 21.50
C ALA A 137 8.56 18.27 20.92
N LEU A 138 9.26 17.41 20.19
CA LEU A 138 8.71 16.19 19.58
C LEU A 138 9.33 14.95 20.23
N LYS A 139 8.48 14.04 20.72
CA LYS A 139 8.87 12.71 21.17
C LYS A 139 7.90 11.68 20.62
N TYR A 140 8.40 10.74 19.85
CA TYR A 140 7.63 9.70 19.19
C TYR A 140 8.04 8.33 19.73
N GLU A 141 7.05 7.50 20.08
CA GLU A 141 7.27 6.14 20.59
C GLU A 141 6.74 5.17 19.53
N THR A 142 7.60 4.31 19.00
CA THR A 142 7.24 3.39 17.91
C THR A 142 6.56 2.12 18.41
N GLY A 143 6.80 1.72 19.65
CA GLY A 143 6.37 0.42 20.15
C GLY A 143 7.09 -0.73 19.43
N GLU A 144 6.44 -1.89 19.40
CA GLU A 144 6.97 -3.10 18.76
C GLU A 144 6.62 -3.15 17.28
N ARG A 145 7.51 -3.77 16.51
CA ARG A 145 7.32 -3.97 15.09
C ARG A 145 6.47 -5.22 14.85
N TYR A 146 5.42 -5.09 14.05
CA TYR A 146 4.58 -6.21 13.68
C TYR A 146 5.26 -7.07 12.61
N GLN A 147 4.97 -8.36 12.66
CA GLN A 147 5.39 -9.34 11.65
C GLN A 147 4.20 -9.72 10.77
N LEU A 148 4.50 -10.24 9.58
CA LEU A 148 3.51 -10.78 8.65
C LEU A 148 3.23 -12.23 9.02
N HIS A 149 1.95 -12.58 9.04
CA HIS A 149 1.55 -13.98 9.04
C HIS A 149 1.51 -14.54 7.61
N ASP A 150 1.42 -15.86 7.48
CA ASP A 150 1.23 -16.52 6.19
C ASP A 150 0.01 -15.95 5.45
N VAL A 151 0.13 -15.87 4.13
CA VAL A 151 -0.93 -15.33 3.26
C VAL A 151 -2.05 -16.35 3.10
N GLU A 152 -3.27 -15.92 3.39
CA GLU A 152 -4.47 -16.68 3.12
C GLU A 152 -5.14 -16.17 1.84
N PHE A 153 -5.21 -17.02 0.81
CA PHE A 153 -5.92 -16.70 -0.43
C PHE A 153 -7.35 -17.21 -0.36
N ARG A 154 -8.32 -16.34 -0.63
CA ARG A 154 -9.76 -16.67 -0.71
C ARG A 154 -10.28 -16.25 -2.08
N MET A 155 -11.19 -17.01 -2.68
CA MET A 155 -11.90 -16.57 -3.90
C MET A 155 -13.06 -15.67 -3.50
N SER A 156 -13.33 -14.63 -4.30
CA SER A 156 -14.53 -13.79 -4.14
C SER A 156 -15.83 -14.58 -4.36
N ASP A 157 -15.80 -15.55 -5.28
CA ASP A 157 -16.86 -16.54 -5.49
C ASP A 157 -16.37 -17.91 -5.01
N PRO A 158 -16.88 -18.45 -3.89
CA PRO A 158 -16.47 -19.74 -3.34
C PRO A 158 -16.70 -20.92 -4.29
N ASN A 159 -17.58 -20.79 -5.28
CA ASN A 159 -17.89 -21.86 -6.24
C ASN A 159 -16.90 -21.91 -7.41
N LYS A 160 -16.06 -20.89 -7.58
CA LYS A 160 -15.05 -20.87 -8.65
C LYS A 160 -13.74 -21.49 -8.15
N PRO A 161 -13.11 -22.38 -8.94
CA PRO A 161 -11.79 -22.88 -8.58
C PRO A 161 -10.74 -21.77 -8.70
N PHE A 162 -9.70 -21.84 -7.88
CA PHE A 162 -8.53 -20.99 -8.08
C PHE A 162 -7.94 -21.24 -9.49
N PRO A 163 -7.67 -20.19 -10.27
CA PRO A 163 -7.11 -20.34 -11.62
C PRO A 163 -5.63 -20.75 -11.59
N LEU A 164 -4.97 -20.65 -10.44
CA LEU A 164 -3.57 -21.04 -10.21
C LEU A 164 -3.44 -22.09 -9.12
N ARG A 165 -2.44 -22.97 -9.26
CA ARG A 165 -2.07 -23.92 -8.21
C ARG A 165 -1.49 -23.19 -7.00
N SER A 166 -1.76 -23.68 -5.79
CA SER A 166 -1.25 -23.11 -4.53
C SER A 166 0.25 -22.82 -4.54
N LYS A 167 1.07 -23.73 -5.09
CA LYS A 167 2.54 -23.52 -5.21
C LYS A 167 2.92 -22.29 -6.04
N ILE A 168 2.16 -21.96 -7.09
CA ILE A 168 2.41 -20.78 -7.92
C ILE A 168 1.94 -19.52 -7.18
N LEU A 169 0.80 -19.57 -6.49
CA LEU A 169 0.32 -18.45 -5.66
C LEU A 169 1.35 -18.10 -4.56
N GLN A 170 1.93 -19.09 -3.90
CA GLN A 170 2.98 -18.87 -2.90
C GLN A 170 4.26 -18.26 -3.51
N GLN A 171 4.58 -18.55 -4.77
CA GLN A 171 5.72 -17.90 -5.45
C GLN A 171 5.50 -16.40 -5.73
N LEU A 172 4.25 -15.94 -5.72
CA LEU A 172 3.91 -14.51 -5.87
C LEU A 172 4.02 -13.74 -4.55
N VAL A 173 4.17 -14.43 -3.41
CA VAL A 173 4.30 -13.82 -2.08
C VAL A 173 5.76 -13.39 -1.83
N PRO A 174 6.04 -12.10 -1.60
CA PRO A 174 7.41 -11.59 -1.46
C PRO A 174 7.95 -11.67 -0.01
N PHE A 175 7.34 -12.48 0.84
CA PHE A 175 7.67 -12.64 2.26
C PHE A 175 7.26 -14.05 2.75
N LYS A 176 7.67 -14.39 3.96
CA LYS A 176 7.35 -15.65 4.67
C LYS A 176 6.66 -15.36 6.01
N ASP A 177 6.02 -16.34 6.65
CA ASP A 177 5.55 -16.16 8.03
C ASP A 177 6.68 -15.69 8.95
N GLY A 178 6.36 -14.71 9.80
CA GLY A 178 7.28 -14.12 10.77
C GLY A 178 8.21 -13.05 10.20
N ASP A 179 8.18 -12.80 8.90
CA ASP A 179 8.90 -11.68 8.30
C ASP A 179 8.36 -10.33 8.83
N ASP A 180 9.24 -9.38 9.10
CA ASP A 180 8.83 -8.03 9.50
C ASP A 180 7.84 -7.39 8.51
N TYR A 181 6.81 -6.73 9.04
CA TYR A 181 5.86 -5.98 8.21
C TYR A 181 6.57 -4.83 7.49
N THR A 182 6.26 -4.70 6.21
CA THR A 182 6.45 -3.46 5.45
C THR A 182 5.33 -3.26 4.46
N SER A 183 4.91 -2.00 4.25
CA SER A 183 3.89 -1.68 3.25
C SER A 183 4.34 -2.07 1.84
N TRP A 184 5.64 -1.95 1.53
CA TRP A 184 6.18 -2.34 0.23
C TRP A 184 6.02 -3.84 -0.05
N ARG A 185 6.07 -4.72 0.96
CA ARG A 185 5.85 -6.18 0.80
C ARG A 185 4.40 -6.47 0.42
N ILE A 186 3.45 -5.78 1.06
CA ILE A 186 2.02 -5.90 0.73
C ILE A 186 1.72 -5.36 -0.67
N ASN A 187 2.26 -4.19 -1.01
CA ASN A 187 2.11 -3.58 -2.33
C ASN A 187 2.75 -4.45 -3.43
N LEU A 188 3.88 -5.09 -3.16
CA LEU A 188 4.53 -6.00 -4.09
C LEU A 188 3.73 -7.29 -4.27
N LEU A 189 3.12 -7.85 -3.21
CA LEU A 189 2.19 -8.98 -3.34
C LEU A 189 1.00 -8.63 -4.24
N SER A 190 0.34 -7.51 -3.96
CA SER A 190 -0.77 -7.01 -4.80
C SER A 190 -0.32 -6.82 -6.26
N SER A 191 0.84 -6.19 -6.46
CA SER A 191 1.43 -6.01 -7.79
C SER A 191 1.73 -7.33 -8.49
N ASN A 192 2.29 -8.32 -7.79
CA ASN A 192 2.59 -9.64 -8.34
C ASN A 192 1.31 -10.38 -8.78
N LEU A 193 0.22 -10.26 -7.99
CA LEU A 193 -1.07 -10.85 -8.32
C LEU A 193 -1.71 -10.19 -9.54
N ILE A 194 -1.73 -8.85 -9.59
CA ILE A 194 -2.24 -8.09 -10.74
C ILE A 194 -1.40 -8.38 -11.99
N ASN A 195 -0.07 -8.36 -11.86
CA ASN A 195 0.86 -8.63 -12.96
C ASN A 195 0.88 -10.10 -13.39
N SER A 196 0.38 -11.02 -12.57
CA SER A 196 0.15 -12.41 -12.97
C SER A 196 -0.92 -12.51 -14.06
N ARG A 197 -1.80 -11.51 -14.17
CA ARG A 197 -2.92 -11.40 -15.13
C ARG A 197 -4.02 -12.45 -14.95
N TYR A 198 -4.03 -13.15 -13.81
CA TYR A 198 -5.11 -14.05 -13.43
C TYR A 198 -6.15 -13.39 -12.54
N PHE A 199 -5.80 -12.25 -11.92
CA PHE A 199 -6.62 -11.62 -10.90
C PHE A 199 -6.78 -10.12 -11.15
N ASN A 200 -7.95 -9.58 -10.80
CA ASN A 200 -8.28 -8.16 -10.82
C ASN A 200 -8.96 -7.68 -9.53
#